data_AF-A0A7C4QLL8-F1
#
_entry.id   AF-A0A7C4QLL8-F1
#
_cell.length_a   1.000
_cell.length_b   1.000
_cell.length_c   1.000
_cell.angle_alpha   90.00
_cell.angle_beta   90.00
_cell.angle_gamma   90.00
#
_symmetry.space_group_name_H-M   'P 1'
#
loop_
_entity.id
_entity.type
_entity.pdbx_description
1 polymer ?
#
loop_
_entity_poly.entity_id
_entity_poly.type
_entity_poly.pdbx_seq_one_letter_code
_entity_poly.pdbx_strand_id
1 'polypeptide(L)'
;MSREEYKPDKVELAKVLAILFTELGSPSYIDKLSQASSKDLVLYRIEEALRDYHSLVNKGVERESTKELIKTIDFHEIEKFMLSIREVTDLTQLRELVSLTTAYALAEAARLQSRDTYLLASRVVDHLKREGLLKEGVNAQEASKIIEGNAEKIARDLSIPVDRVREISKETYILERLLRKA
;
A
#
# COMPACT_ATOMS: atom_id res chain seq x y z
N MET A 1 23.51 3.30 28.57
CA MET A 1 22.45 3.82 27.69
C MET A 1 21.54 2.67 27.34
N SER A 2 20.36 2.60 27.95
CA SER A 2 19.34 1.60 27.65
C SER A 2 18.84 1.82 26.22
N ARG A 3 18.68 0.73 25.46
CA ARG A 3 17.86 0.72 24.25
C ARG A 3 16.44 1.14 24.66
N GLU A 4 16.11 2.41 24.52
CA GLU A 4 14.70 2.78 24.39
C GLU A 4 14.19 2.00 23.17
N GLU A 5 13.17 1.19 23.41
CA GLU A 5 12.41 0.51 22.36
C GLU A 5 12.09 1.53 21.26
N TYR A 6 12.53 1.21 20.06
CA TYR A 6 12.21 1.93 18.84
C TYR A 6 10.69 2.06 18.73
N LYS A 7 10.16 3.27 18.95
CA LYS A 7 8.72 3.52 19.10
C LYS A 7 7.98 3.48 17.75
N PRO A 8 6.71 3.04 17.76
CA PRO A 8 5.83 2.94 16.58
C PRO A 8 5.34 4.29 16.01
N ASP A 9 5.73 5.42 16.59
CA ASP A 9 5.30 6.77 16.22
C ASP A 9 5.67 7.17 14.78
N LYS A 10 6.84 6.75 14.28
CA LYS A 10 7.29 7.00 12.89
C LYS A 10 6.51 6.21 11.84
N VAL A 11 5.83 5.14 12.26
CA VAL A 11 5.17 4.19 11.36
C VAL A 11 3.82 4.73 10.89
N GLU A 12 3.12 5.52 11.72
CA GLU A 12 1.76 5.96 11.38
C GLU A 12 1.74 7.01 10.27
N LEU A 13 2.66 7.98 10.29
CA LEU A 13 2.80 8.91 9.16
C LEU A 13 3.24 8.17 7.88
N ALA A 14 4.10 7.17 8.01
CA ALA A 14 4.52 6.35 6.88
C ALA A 14 3.33 5.62 6.23
N LYS A 15 2.35 5.14 7.01
CA LYS A 15 1.11 4.56 6.47
C LYS A 15 0.31 5.58 5.64
N VAL A 16 0.16 6.81 6.14
CA VAL A 16 -0.53 7.88 5.40
C VAL A 16 0.17 8.14 4.05
N LEU A 17 1.48 8.29 4.07
CA LEU A 17 2.27 8.52 2.85
C LEU A 17 2.19 7.33 1.89
N ALA A 18 2.20 6.10 2.41
CA ALA A 18 2.05 4.88 1.61
C ALA A 18 0.68 4.80 0.91
N ILE A 19 -0.38 5.21 1.60
CA ILE A 19 -1.74 5.27 1.04
C ILE A 19 -1.79 6.30 -0.09
N LEU A 20 -1.28 7.51 0.13
CA LEU A 20 -1.22 8.54 -0.91
C LEU A 20 -0.43 8.08 -2.12
N PHE A 21 0.74 7.47 -1.90
CA PHE A 21 1.55 6.91 -2.97
C PHE A 21 0.77 5.86 -3.78
N THR A 22 0.13 4.92 -3.09
CA THR A 22 -0.54 3.79 -3.71
C THR A 22 -1.78 4.23 -4.48
N GLU A 23 -2.61 5.10 -3.90
CA GLU A 23 -3.86 5.55 -4.52
C GLU A 23 -3.64 6.57 -5.62
N LEU A 24 -2.70 7.51 -5.45
CA LEU A 24 -2.43 8.56 -6.44
C LEU A 24 -1.39 8.15 -7.48
N GLY A 25 -0.67 7.05 -7.27
CA GLY A 25 0.39 6.57 -8.16
C GLY A 25 1.60 7.52 -8.26
N SER A 26 1.86 8.34 -7.22
CA SER A 26 2.90 9.37 -7.26
C SER A 26 3.76 9.39 -5.99
N PRO A 27 5.11 9.45 -6.11
CA PRO A 27 6.03 9.62 -4.98
C PRO A 27 6.05 11.04 -4.40
N SER A 28 5.26 11.98 -4.94
CA SER A 28 5.35 13.41 -4.65
C SER A 28 5.46 13.77 -3.16
N TYR A 29 4.62 13.20 -2.27
CA TYR A 29 4.69 13.53 -0.84
C TYR A 29 5.93 12.94 -0.15
N ILE A 30 6.35 11.75 -0.56
CA ILE A 30 7.56 11.09 -0.06
C ILE A 30 8.79 11.91 -0.49
N ASP A 31 8.85 12.29 -1.77
CA ASP A 31 9.95 13.08 -2.32
C ASP A 31 10.02 14.47 -1.68
N LYS A 32 8.90 15.19 -1.61
CA LYS A 32 8.80 16.51 -0.98
C LYS A 32 9.23 16.48 0.48
N LEU A 33 8.84 15.43 1.22
CA LEU A 33 9.24 15.27 2.61
C LEU A 33 10.74 14.99 2.70
N SER A 34 11.28 14.10 1.87
CA SER A 34 12.72 13.75 1.86
C SER A 34 13.63 14.93 1.55
N GLN A 35 13.15 15.88 0.75
CA GLN A 35 13.88 17.08 0.33
C GLN A 35 13.72 18.26 1.28
N ALA A 36 12.93 18.12 2.35
CA ALA A 36 12.70 19.19 3.30
C ALA A 36 13.98 19.51 4.10
N SER A 37 14.41 20.77 4.04
CA SER A 37 15.67 21.24 4.65
C SER A 37 15.51 21.89 6.02
N SER A 38 14.28 22.10 6.48
CA SER A 38 13.96 22.75 7.75
C SER A 38 12.76 22.11 8.44
N LYS A 39 12.64 22.31 9.76
CA LYS A 39 11.50 21.82 10.55
C LYS A 39 10.17 22.36 10.02
N ASP A 40 10.11 23.65 9.73
CA ASP A 40 8.91 24.30 9.22
C ASP A 40 8.49 23.69 7.88
N LEU A 41 9.46 23.40 7.01
CA LEU A 41 9.18 22.77 5.73
C LEU A 41 8.71 21.33 5.91
N VAL A 42 9.32 20.56 6.81
CA VAL A 42 8.87 19.19 7.15
C VAL A 42 7.42 19.22 7.62
N LEU A 43 7.09 20.07 8.60
CA LEU A 43 5.73 20.20 9.14
C LEU A 43 4.74 20.65 8.07
N TYR A 44 5.11 21.59 7.22
CA TYR A 44 4.30 22.02 6.09
C TYR A 44 4.00 20.87 5.10
N ARG A 45 5.00 20.04 4.78
CA ARG A 45 4.79 18.86 3.91
C ARG A 45 3.90 17.81 4.55
N ILE A 46 4.00 17.62 5.87
CA ILE A 46 3.11 16.72 6.61
C ILE A 46 1.68 17.25 6.57
N GLU A 47 1.48 18.56 6.76
CA GLU A 47 0.16 19.19 6.66
C GLU A 47 -0.46 19.00 5.26
N GLU A 48 0.31 19.24 4.19
CA GLU A 48 -0.14 18.99 2.81
C GLU A 48 -0.58 17.53 2.63
N ALA A 49 0.24 16.57 3.08
CA ALA A 49 -0.06 15.14 2.98
C ALA A 49 -1.35 14.77 3.74
N LEU A 50 -1.50 15.23 4.98
CA LEU A 50 -2.69 14.95 5.79
C LEU A 50 -3.96 15.54 5.17
N ARG A 51 -3.88 16.75 4.61
CA ARG A 51 -5.01 17.39 3.92
C ARG A 51 -5.48 16.56 2.72
N ASP A 52 -4.55 16.14 1.89
CA ASP A 52 -4.87 15.37 0.69
C ASP A 52 -5.29 13.95 1.03
N TYR A 53 -4.75 13.37 2.11
CA TYR A 53 -5.23 12.11 2.66
C TYR A 53 -6.70 12.20 3.07
N HIS A 54 -7.10 13.24 3.81
CA HIS A 54 -8.51 13.42 4.19
C HIS A 54 -9.43 13.60 2.97
N SER A 55 -8.99 14.36 1.97
CA SER A 55 -9.71 14.51 0.71
C SER A 55 -9.89 13.17 0.00
N LEU A 56 -8.85 12.35 -0.06
CA LEU A 56 -8.86 11.02 -0.68
C LEU A 56 -9.81 10.06 0.05
N VAL A 57 -9.70 9.95 1.38
CA VAL A 57 -10.55 9.06 2.17
C VAL A 57 -12.03 9.43 2.05
N ASN A 58 -12.35 10.73 2.03
CA ASN A 58 -13.74 11.19 1.88
C ASN A 58 -14.31 10.92 0.49
N LYS A 59 -13.49 10.95 -0.57
CA LYS A 59 -13.91 10.58 -1.93
C LYS A 59 -14.09 9.07 -2.10
N GLY A 60 -13.45 8.28 -1.24
CA GLY A 60 -13.38 6.84 -1.33
C GLY A 60 -12.10 6.37 -2.01
N VAL A 61 -11.63 5.20 -1.58
CA VAL A 61 -10.45 4.52 -2.15
C VAL A 61 -10.87 3.23 -2.84
N GLU A 62 -10.18 2.87 -3.91
CA GLU A 62 -10.55 1.72 -4.74
C GLU A 62 -10.02 0.41 -4.16
N ARG A 63 -8.76 0.41 -3.72
CA ARG A 63 -8.05 -0.79 -3.29
C ARG A 63 -8.49 -1.27 -1.91
N GLU A 64 -8.73 -2.56 -1.79
CA GLU A 64 -9.20 -3.16 -0.54
C GLU A 64 -8.11 -3.14 0.54
N SER A 65 -6.86 -3.40 0.14
CA SER A 65 -5.70 -3.29 1.02
C SER A 65 -5.57 -1.90 1.66
N THR A 66 -5.83 -0.85 0.88
CA THR A 66 -5.84 0.55 1.36
C THR A 66 -6.97 0.77 2.37
N LYS A 67 -8.20 0.30 2.10
CA LYS A 67 -9.34 0.41 3.03
C LYS A 67 -9.04 -0.23 4.38
N GLU A 68 -8.38 -1.37 4.38
CA GLU A 68 -7.98 -2.05 5.61
C GLU A 68 -6.94 -1.24 6.38
N LEU A 69 -5.92 -0.70 5.69
CA LEU A 69 -4.87 0.08 6.36
C LEU A 69 -5.40 1.37 6.98
N ILE A 70 -6.30 2.09 6.30
CA ILE A 70 -6.96 3.32 6.80
C ILE A 70 -7.54 3.12 8.21
N LYS A 71 -8.14 1.95 8.47
CA LYS A 71 -8.79 1.63 9.76
C LYS A 71 -7.79 1.44 10.91
N THR A 72 -6.51 1.31 10.60
CA THR A 72 -5.45 1.00 11.57
C THR A 72 -4.55 2.19 11.88
N ILE A 73 -4.79 3.35 11.26
CA ILE A 73 -3.95 4.53 11.45
C ILE A 73 -4.28 5.15 12.81
N ASP A 74 -3.26 5.32 13.63
CA ASP A 74 -3.35 6.07 14.87
C ASP A 74 -2.88 7.52 14.67
N PHE A 75 -3.82 8.44 14.55
CA PHE A 75 -3.52 9.87 14.37
C PHE A 75 -2.89 10.52 15.60
N HIS A 76 -3.05 9.94 16.79
CA HIS A 76 -2.42 10.45 18.00
C HIS A 76 -0.90 10.26 17.96
N GLU A 77 -0.42 9.16 17.38
CA GLU A 77 1.00 8.93 17.16
C GLU A 77 1.58 9.86 16.08
N ILE A 78 0.79 10.24 15.07
CA ILE A 78 1.20 11.26 14.09
C ILE A 78 1.36 12.63 14.77
N GLU A 79 0.44 13.00 15.67
CA GLU A 79 0.54 14.24 16.45
C GLU A 79 1.83 14.26 17.30
N LYS A 80 2.12 13.17 18.03
CA LYS A 80 3.37 13.02 18.79
C LYS A 80 4.60 13.14 17.90
N PHE A 81 4.58 12.51 16.73
CA PHE A 81 5.65 12.62 15.76
C PHE A 81 5.88 14.08 15.33
N MET A 82 4.81 14.83 15.04
CA MET A 82 4.90 16.26 14.70
C MET A 82 5.46 17.11 15.86
N LEU A 83 5.09 16.82 17.11
CA LEU A 83 5.65 17.48 18.28
C LEU A 83 7.15 17.18 18.41
N SER A 84 7.57 15.93 18.22
CA SER A 84 8.99 15.54 18.25
C SER A 84 9.83 16.29 17.22
N ILE A 85 9.31 16.51 16.00
CA ILE A 85 9.97 17.32 14.96
C ILE A 85 10.27 18.74 15.48
N ARG A 86 9.34 19.37 16.20
CA ARG A 86 9.55 20.73 16.74
C ARG A 86 10.70 20.77 17.73
N GLU A 87 10.88 19.72 18.52
CA GLU A 87 11.91 19.58 19.55
C GLU A 87 13.30 19.29 18.97
N VAL A 88 13.41 18.79 17.73
CA VAL A 88 14.70 18.54 17.07
C VAL A 88 15.51 19.84 16.96
N THR A 89 16.73 19.85 17.48
CA THR A 89 17.65 21.00 17.40
C THR A 89 18.76 20.81 16.36
N ASP A 90 19.01 19.56 15.94
CA ASP A 90 20.07 19.20 14.99
C ASP A 90 19.49 18.83 13.62
N LEU A 91 20.01 19.46 12.56
CA LEU A 91 19.59 19.18 11.19
C LEU A 91 19.95 17.76 10.74
N THR A 92 21.01 17.15 11.30
CA THR A 92 21.36 15.76 10.98
C THR A 92 20.29 14.82 11.51
N GLN A 93 19.90 14.97 12.78
CA GLN A 93 18.77 14.23 13.36
C GLN A 93 17.46 14.42 12.59
N LEU A 94 17.16 15.65 12.14
CA LEU A 94 15.96 15.91 11.34
C LEU A 94 15.99 15.13 10.03
N ARG A 95 17.13 15.12 9.33
CA ARG A 95 17.30 14.36 8.07
C ARG A 95 17.14 12.87 8.31
N GLU A 96 17.77 12.32 9.35
CA GLU A 96 17.64 10.90 9.69
C GLU A 96 16.19 10.51 9.99
N LEU A 97 15.48 11.34 10.77
CA LEU A 97 14.08 11.14 11.08
C LEU A 97 13.22 11.08 9.81
N VAL A 98 13.38 12.07 8.94
CA VAL A 98 12.65 12.17 7.67
C VAL A 98 12.99 11.01 6.74
N SER A 99 14.27 10.70 6.54
CA SER A 99 14.72 9.59 5.68
C SER A 99 14.18 8.25 6.16
N LEU A 100 14.08 8.06 7.46
CA LEU A 100 13.54 6.84 8.04
C LEU A 100 12.03 6.74 7.76
N THR A 101 11.27 7.80 8.03
CA THR A 101 9.83 7.86 7.74
C THR A 101 9.53 7.60 6.27
N THR A 102 10.30 8.18 5.35
CA THR A 102 10.11 7.96 3.90
C THR A 102 10.47 6.53 3.48
N ALA A 103 11.51 5.93 4.08
CA ALA A 103 11.83 4.52 3.85
C ALA A 103 10.71 3.59 4.33
N TYR A 104 10.12 3.84 5.50
CA TYR A 104 8.96 3.09 5.98
C TYR A 104 7.75 3.28 5.06
N ALA A 105 7.52 4.48 4.54
CA ALA A 105 6.41 4.75 3.62
C ALA A 105 6.54 3.94 2.33
N LEU A 106 7.75 3.89 1.75
CA LEU A 106 8.03 3.09 0.56
C LEU A 106 7.87 1.58 0.82
N ALA A 107 8.37 1.10 1.96
CA ALA A 107 8.21 -0.29 2.35
C ALA A 107 6.72 -0.66 2.55
N GLU A 108 5.95 0.21 3.21
CA GLU A 108 4.53 -0.01 3.45
C GLU A 108 3.72 0.08 2.14
N ALA A 109 4.09 0.98 1.22
CA ALA A 109 3.49 1.04 -0.11
C ALA A 109 3.72 -0.25 -0.91
N ALA A 110 4.95 -0.79 -0.89
CA ALA A 110 5.26 -2.06 -1.54
C ALA A 110 4.46 -3.23 -0.93
N ARG A 111 4.26 -3.21 0.41
CA ARG A 111 3.41 -4.18 1.11
C ARG A 111 1.95 -4.05 0.72
N LEU A 112 1.41 -2.84 0.63
CA LEU A 112 0.04 -2.57 0.17
C LEU A 112 -0.18 -3.11 -1.22
N GLN A 113 0.71 -2.78 -2.17
CA GLN A 113 0.64 -3.28 -3.54
C GLN A 113 0.66 -4.82 -3.59
N SER A 114 1.61 -5.44 -2.89
CA SER A 114 1.72 -6.91 -2.84
C SER A 114 0.46 -7.56 -2.26
N ARG A 115 -0.10 -6.96 -1.21
CA ARG A 115 -1.34 -7.44 -0.56
C ARG A 115 -2.55 -7.28 -1.47
N ASP A 116 -2.66 -6.15 -2.15
CA ASP A 116 -3.73 -5.86 -3.10
C ASP A 116 -3.75 -6.88 -4.25
N THR A 117 -2.58 -7.13 -4.85
CA THR A 117 -2.39 -8.14 -5.90
C THR A 117 -2.81 -9.53 -5.41
N TYR A 118 -2.40 -9.91 -4.20
CA TYR A 118 -2.79 -11.21 -3.62
C TYR A 118 -4.30 -11.32 -3.40
N LEU A 119 -4.94 -10.29 -2.83
CA LEU A 119 -6.39 -10.28 -2.59
C LEU A 119 -7.17 -10.37 -3.90
N LEU A 120 -6.73 -9.63 -4.92
CA LEU A 120 -7.33 -9.67 -6.25
C LEU A 120 -7.15 -11.04 -6.90
N ALA A 121 -5.95 -11.61 -6.85
CA ALA A 121 -5.67 -12.95 -7.36
C ALA A 121 -6.55 -14.01 -6.68
N SER A 122 -6.71 -13.94 -5.35
CA SER A 122 -7.60 -14.85 -4.62
C SER A 122 -9.04 -14.75 -5.14
N ARG A 123 -9.58 -13.53 -5.29
CA ARG A 123 -10.94 -13.32 -5.82
C ARG A 123 -11.10 -13.88 -7.23
N VAL A 124 -10.11 -13.71 -8.10
CA VAL A 124 -10.11 -14.25 -9.47
C VAL A 124 -10.11 -15.78 -9.44
N VAL A 125 -9.22 -16.40 -8.65
CA VAL A 125 -9.15 -17.86 -8.50
C VAL A 125 -10.45 -18.42 -7.94
N ASP A 126 -11.00 -17.80 -6.90
CA ASP A 126 -12.26 -18.24 -6.27
C ASP A 126 -13.46 -18.10 -7.21
N HIS A 127 -13.48 -17.07 -8.05
CA HIS A 127 -14.48 -16.93 -9.10
C HIS A 127 -14.36 -18.05 -10.14
N LEU A 128 -13.16 -18.32 -10.66
CA LEU A 128 -12.96 -19.37 -11.66
C LEU A 128 -13.24 -20.78 -11.13
N LYS A 129 -12.97 -21.04 -9.84
CA LYS A 129 -13.38 -22.29 -9.18
C LYS A 129 -14.90 -22.43 -9.14
N ARG A 130 -15.62 -21.37 -8.76
CA ARG A 130 -17.10 -21.36 -8.73
C ARG A 130 -17.72 -21.57 -10.11
N GLU A 131 -17.09 -21.03 -11.15
CA GLU A 131 -17.49 -21.24 -12.56
C GLU A 131 -17.07 -22.61 -13.11
N GLY A 132 -16.36 -23.43 -12.34
CA GLY A 132 -15.86 -24.75 -12.79
C GLY A 132 -14.73 -24.70 -13.82
N LEU A 133 -14.11 -23.53 -14.00
CA LEU A 133 -13.03 -23.30 -14.97
C LEU A 133 -11.65 -23.67 -14.41
N LEU A 134 -11.46 -23.55 -13.09
CA LEU A 134 -10.28 -24.08 -12.38
C LEU A 134 -10.67 -25.37 -11.65
N LYS A 135 -10.09 -26.50 -12.08
CA LYS A 135 -10.25 -27.81 -11.47
C LYS A 135 -9.08 -28.12 -10.53
N GLU A 136 -9.25 -29.14 -9.67
CA GLU A 136 -8.14 -29.68 -8.88
C GLU A 136 -6.98 -30.14 -9.78
N GLY A 137 -5.75 -29.91 -9.31
CA GLY A 137 -4.52 -30.30 -10.02
C GLY A 137 -4.06 -29.32 -11.12
N VAL A 138 -4.82 -28.26 -11.42
CA VAL A 138 -4.38 -27.20 -12.34
C VAL A 138 -3.15 -26.50 -11.77
N ASN A 139 -2.09 -26.40 -12.58
CA ASN A 139 -0.86 -25.69 -12.18
C ASN A 139 -0.92 -24.18 -12.46
N ALA A 140 0.06 -23.43 -11.98
CA ALA A 140 0.09 -21.98 -12.09
C ALA A 140 0.15 -21.48 -13.56
N GLN A 141 0.86 -22.19 -14.44
CA GLN A 141 0.97 -21.85 -15.86
C GLN A 141 -0.35 -22.07 -16.61
N GLU A 142 -1.08 -23.13 -16.28
CA GLU A 142 -2.42 -23.38 -16.80
C GLU A 142 -3.43 -22.36 -16.29
N ALA A 143 -3.41 -22.07 -14.98
CA ALA A 143 -4.26 -21.04 -14.39
C ALA A 143 -4.01 -19.66 -15.02
N SER A 144 -2.74 -19.30 -15.26
CA SER A 144 -2.35 -18.09 -15.98
C SER A 144 -3.03 -18.00 -17.35
N LYS A 145 -2.97 -19.06 -18.17
CA LYS A 145 -3.63 -19.12 -19.49
C LYS A 145 -5.16 -19.04 -19.40
N ILE A 146 -5.76 -19.69 -18.41
CA ILE A 146 -7.20 -19.66 -18.18
C ILE A 146 -7.65 -18.24 -17.80
N ILE A 147 -6.93 -17.58 -16.89
CA ILE A 147 -7.21 -16.20 -16.49
C ILE A 147 -7.09 -15.27 -17.69
N GLU A 148 -6.01 -15.36 -18.45
CA GLU A 148 -5.79 -14.53 -19.64
C GLU A 148 -6.90 -14.73 -20.69
N GLY A 149 -7.25 -16.00 -20.99
CA GLY A 149 -8.29 -16.33 -21.95
C GLY A 149 -9.70 -15.92 -21.52
N ASN A 150 -9.93 -15.67 -20.23
CA ASN A 150 -11.22 -15.26 -19.67
C ASN A 150 -11.20 -13.82 -19.11
N ALA A 151 -10.15 -13.04 -19.37
CA ALA A 151 -9.91 -11.77 -18.67
C ALA A 151 -11.10 -10.79 -18.77
N GLU A 152 -11.69 -10.63 -19.95
CA GLU A 152 -12.86 -9.77 -20.19
C GLU A 152 -14.10 -10.22 -19.40
N LYS A 153 -14.34 -11.53 -19.32
CA LYS A 153 -15.47 -12.08 -18.56
C LYS A 153 -15.26 -11.86 -17.07
N ILE A 154 -14.09 -12.25 -16.54
CA ILE A 154 -13.71 -12.09 -15.14
C ILE A 154 -13.81 -10.61 -14.73
N ALA A 155 -13.31 -9.71 -15.57
CA ALA A 155 -13.34 -8.27 -15.34
C ALA A 155 -14.76 -7.74 -15.15
N ARG A 156 -15.69 -8.13 -16.03
CA ARG A 156 -17.11 -7.79 -15.92
C ARG A 156 -17.74 -8.38 -14.66
N ASP A 157 -17.56 -9.68 -14.44
CA ASP A 157 -18.22 -10.42 -13.36
C ASP A 157 -17.76 -9.94 -11.97
N LEU A 158 -16.49 -9.53 -11.85
CA LEU A 158 -15.92 -9.02 -10.61
C LEU A 158 -15.93 -7.49 -10.50
N SER A 159 -16.41 -6.78 -11.52
CA SER A 159 -16.40 -5.32 -11.61
C SER A 159 -15.00 -4.72 -11.36
N ILE A 160 -13.99 -5.27 -12.04
CA ILE A 160 -12.59 -4.84 -11.97
C ILE A 160 -12.05 -4.52 -13.36
N PRO A 161 -11.06 -3.62 -13.51
CA PRO A 161 -10.46 -3.33 -14.80
C PRO A 161 -9.83 -4.58 -15.45
N VAL A 162 -10.01 -4.75 -16.77
CA VAL A 162 -9.47 -5.91 -17.48
C VAL A 162 -7.95 -6.00 -17.40
N ASP A 163 -7.26 -4.86 -17.42
CA ASP A 163 -5.79 -4.83 -17.33
C ASP A 163 -5.29 -5.37 -15.99
N ARG A 164 -6.05 -5.14 -14.91
CA ARG A 164 -5.76 -5.73 -13.59
C ARG A 164 -5.89 -7.25 -13.60
N VAL A 165 -6.86 -7.80 -14.34
CA VAL A 165 -6.99 -9.26 -14.51
C VAL A 165 -5.81 -9.82 -15.30
N ARG A 166 -5.38 -9.12 -16.37
CA ARG A 166 -4.18 -9.47 -17.15
C ARG A 166 -2.88 -9.31 -16.37
N GLU A 167 -2.83 -8.42 -15.39
CA GLU A 167 -1.71 -8.37 -14.45
C GLU A 167 -1.68 -9.63 -13.59
N ILE A 168 -2.82 -10.02 -13.01
CA ILE A 168 -2.92 -11.26 -12.22
C ILE A 168 -2.53 -12.51 -13.04
N SER A 169 -2.86 -12.57 -14.34
CA SER A 169 -2.48 -13.71 -15.18
C SER A 169 -0.96 -13.90 -15.25
N LYS A 170 -0.17 -12.85 -15.04
CA LYS A 170 1.31 -12.88 -15.05
C LYS A 170 1.92 -13.23 -13.70
N GLU A 171 1.14 -13.18 -12.62
CA GLU A 171 1.59 -13.39 -11.23
C GLU A 171 1.69 -14.88 -10.85
N THR A 172 2.51 -15.63 -11.59
CA THR A 172 2.65 -17.10 -11.47
C THR A 172 2.96 -17.57 -10.04
N TYR A 173 3.81 -16.85 -9.30
CA TYR A 173 4.14 -17.18 -7.90
C TYR A 173 2.92 -17.08 -6.96
N ILE A 174 2.10 -16.04 -7.13
CA ILE A 174 0.88 -15.86 -6.33
C ILE A 174 -0.13 -16.96 -6.67
N LEU A 175 -0.31 -17.24 -7.97
CA LEU A 175 -1.20 -18.30 -8.44
C LEU A 175 -0.80 -19.67 -7.89
N GLU A 176 0.49 -20.01 -7.94
CA GLU A 176 1.02 -21.26 -7.38
C GLU A 176 0.67 -21.40 -5.89
N ARG A 177 0.86 -20.33 -5.12
CA ARG A 177 0.54 -20.31 -3.68
C ARG A 177 -0.95 -20.47 -3.39
N LEU A 178 -1.81 -19.86 -4.20
CA LEU A 178 -3.27 -19.96 -4.06
C LEU A 178 -3.80 -21.35 -4.46
N LEU A 179 -3.21 -21.96 -5.47
CA LEU A 179 -3.61 -23.29 -5.96
C LEU A 179 -3.14 -24.42 -5.03
N ARG A 180 -2.00 -24.27 -4.35
CA ARG A 180 -1.52 -25.25 -3.34
C ARG A 180 -2.38 -25.30 -2.07
N LYS A 181 -3.13 -24.24 -1.79
CA LYS A 181 -4.06 -24.17 -0.64
C LYS A 181 -5.46 -24.69 -0.99
N ALA A 182 -5.70 -25.05 -2.25
CA ALA A 182 -6.99 -25.49 -2.78
C ALA A 182 -7.25 -26.96 -2.47
#